data_AF-A0A660T1D2-F1
#
_entry.id   AF-A0A660T1D2-F1
#
_cell.length_a   1.000
_cell.length_b   1.000
_cell.length_c   1.000
_cell.angle_alpha   90.00
_cell.angle_beta   90.00
_cell.angle_gamma   90.00
#
_symmetry.space_group_name_H-M   'P 1'
#
loop_
_entity.id
_entity.type
_entity.pdbx_description
1 polymer ?
#
loop_
_entity_poly.entity_id
_entity_poly.type
_entity_poly.pdbx_seq_one_letter_code
_entity_poly.pdbx_strand_id
1 'polypeptide(L)'
;MNKRKIHVINRQVQYRLIALFLLMVLVSLLAFSGGLAIYYWASYVAGDNLFKEIITIHKQVTESKVVEENGVKKTVYYTTTKDIPGVNRLELIIPPLLINDIVIMVLISIFGIYYTNRIAGPAYRMEMDIARVLNGEKGVSVALRKHDHFYSLAEQVNKLIKELEKLQEKI
;
A
#
# COMPACT_ATOMS: atom_id res chain seq x y z
N MET A 1 -20.43 33.03 3.39
CA MET A 1 -19.76 32.12 2.42
C MET A 1 -20.29 30.70 2.65
N ASN A 2 -21.33 30.29 1.93
CA ASN A 2 -22.04 29.03 2.20
C ASN A 2 -21.15 27.82 1.87
N LYS A 3 -20.74 27.07 2.90
CA LYS A 3 -20.16 25.73 2.76
C LYS A 3 -21.21 24.83 2.09
N ARG A 4 -21.13 24.70 0.76
CA ARG A 4 -21.91 23.69 0.02
C ARG A 4 -21.53 22.32 0.55
N LYS A 5 -22.38 21.76 1.42
CA LYS A 5 -22.30 20.36 1.86
C LYS A 5 -22.38 19.50 0.60
N ILE A 6 -21.27 18.86 0.25
CA ILE A 6 -21.20 17.92 -0.86
C ILE A 6 -22.03 16.70 -0.43
N HIS A 7 -23.27 16.66 -0.90
CA HIS A 7 -24.16 15.54 -0.69
C HIS A 7 -23.64 14.38 -1.54
N VAL A 8 -23.07 13.37 -0.87
CA VAL A 8 -22.58 12.14 -1.51
C VAL A 8 -23.74 11.14 -1.46
N ILE A 9 -24.40 10.96 -2.62
CA ILE A 9 -25.76 10.43 -2.71
C ILE A 9 -25.81 8.88 -2.70
N ASN A 10 -24.68 8.17 -2.85
CA ASN A 10 -24.71 6.72 -2.67
C ASN A 10 -23.43 6.14 -2.06
N ARG A 11 -23.53 5.84 -0.76
CA ARG A 11 -22.48 5.22 0.05
C ARG A 11 -22.19 3.77 -0.35
N GLN A 12 -23.11 3.07 -1.01
CA GLN A 12 -23.02 1.62 -1.20
C GLN A 12 -21.95 1.22 -2.22
N VAL A 13 -21.95 1.81 -3.41
CA VAL A 13 -20.96 1.52 -4.46
C VAL A 13 -19.57 1.97 -4.02
N GLN A 14 -19.49 3.16 -3.41
CA GLN A 14 -18.24 3.73 -2.90
C GLN A 14 -17.63 2.84 -1.81
N TYR A 15 -18.40 2.40 -0.80
CA TYR A 15 -17.87 1.50 0.22
C TYR A 15 -17.53 0.12 -0.32
N ARG A 16 -18.28 -0.39 -1.30
CA ARG A 16 -17.94 -1.66 -1.95
C ARG A 16 -16.59 -1.59 -2.66
N LEU A 17 -16.33 -0.51 -3.41
CA LEU A 17 -15.06 -0.32 -4.10
C LEU A 17 -13.91 -0.10 -3.12
N ILE A 18 -14.11 0.71 -2.08
CA ILE A 18 -13.10 0.92 -1.02
C ILE A 18 -12.80 -0.40 -0.30
N ALA A 19 -13.82 -1.17 0.06
CA ALA A 19 -13.65 -2.46 0.73
C ALA A 19 -12.91 -3.46 -0.15
N LEU A 20 -13.26 -3.53 -1.45
CA LEU A 20 -12.54 -4.37 -2.42
C LEU A 20 -11.07 -3.95 -2.53
N PHE A 21 -10.80 -2.64 -2.61
CA PHE A 21 -9.45 -2.11 -2.67
C PHE A 21 -8.64 -2.47 -1.42
N LEU A 22 -9.19 -2.23 -0.22
CA LEU A 22 -8.52 -2.56 1.05
C LEU A 22 -8.29 -4.07 1.18
N LEU A 23 -9.25 -4.90 0.72
CA LEU A 23 -9.09 -6.35 0.66
C LEU A 23 -7.93 -6.74 -0.28
N MET A 24 -7.84 -6.13 -1.47
CA MET A 24 -6.73 -6.39 -2.40
C MET A 24 -5.37 -6.02 -1.81
N VAL A 25 -5.29 -4.88 -1.11
CA VAL A 25 -4.07 -4.49 -0.40
C VAL A 25 -3.72 -5.54 0.66
N LEU A 26 -4.69 -5.95 1.49
CA LEU A 26 -4.47 -6.97 2.50
C LEU A 26 -4.01 -8.31 1.89
N VAL A 27 -4.65 -8.77 0.82
CA VAL A 27 -4.29 -10.01 0.11
C VAL A 27 -2.90 -9.92 -0.48
N SER A 28 -2.52 -8.78 -1.07
CA SER A 28 -1.16 -8.59 -1.60
C SER A 28 -0.09 -8.68 -0.51
N LEU A 29 -0.38 -8.17 0.68
CA LEU A 29 0.53 -8.19 1.81
C LEU A 29 0.65 -9.60 2.41
N LEU A 30 -0.46 -10.33 2.50
CA LEU A 30 -0.47 -11.75 2.86
C LEU A 30 0.26 -12.60 1.82
N ALA A 31 0.12 -12.31 0.52
CA ALA A 31 0.83 -13.00 -0.54
C ALA A 31 2.35 -12.74 -0.48
N PHE A 32 2.75 -11.50 -0.18
CA PHE A 32 4.16 -11.15 0.02
C PHE A 32 4.75 -11.89 1.24
N SER A 33 4.05 -11.83 2.38
CA SER A 33 4.45 -12.55 3.60
C SER A 33 4.50 -14.07 3.38
N GLY A 34 3.50 -14.64 2.70
CA GLY A 34 3.46 -16.05 2.32
C GLY A 34 4.59 -16.43 1.35
N GLY A 35 4.92 -15.57 0.40
CA GLY A 35 6.05 -15.74 -0.52
C GLY A 35 7.38 -15.79 0.22
N LEU A 36 7.58 -14.94 1.22
CA LEU A 36 8.76 -15.01 2.10
C LEU A 36 8.78 -16.31 2.90
N ALA A 37 7.66 -16.72 3.49
CA ALA A 37 7.58 -17.98 4.22
C ALA A 37 7.92 -19.18 3.32
N ILE A 38 7.43 -19.19 2.08
CA ILE A 38 7.75 -20.22 1.08
C ILE A 38 9.23 -20.18 0.71
N TYR A 39 9.80 -18.98 0.49
CA TYR A 39 11.23 -18.83 0.20
C TYR A 39 12.11 -19.40 1.31
N TYR A 40 11.82 -19.06 2.57
CA TYR A 40 12.55 -19.58 3.73
C TYR A 40 12.33 -21.08 3.95
N TRP A 41 11.14 -21.60 3.66
CA TRP A 41 10.87 -23.03 3.72
C TRP A 41 11.63 -23.80 2.63
N ALA A 42 11.62 -23.31 1.40
CA ALA A 42 12.33 -23.92 0.28
C ALA A 42 13.84 -23.93 0.50
N SER A 43 14.40 -22.84 1.02
CA SER A 43 15.83 -22.76 1.33
C SER A 43 16.22 -23.68 2.49
N TYR A 44 15.38 -23.82 3.51
CA TYR A 44 15.58 -24.82 4.57
C TYR A 44 15.57 -26.26 4.03
N VAL A 45 14.59 -26.60 3.19
CA VAL A 45 14.50 -27.92 2.56
C VAL A 45 15.69 -28.20 1.64
N ALA A 46 16.23 -27.18 0.98
CA ALA A 46 17.43 -27.28 0.13
C ALA A 46 18.73 -27.53 0.93
N GLY A 47 18.66 -27.64 2.26
CA GLY A 47 19.80 -27.93 3.12
C GLY A 47 20.59 -26.69 3.56
N ASP A 48 20.08 -25.49 3.27
CA ASP A 48 20.64 -24.24 3.78
C ASP A 48 20.18 -24.01 5.23
N ASN A 49 21.12 -23.67 6.11
CA ASN A 49 20.88 -23.42 7.53
C ASN A 49 20.63 -21.93 7.79
N LEU A 50 19.76 -21.29 7.01
CA LEU A 50 19.37 -19.88 7.20
C LEU A 50 18.83 -19.56 8.61
N PHE A 51 18.33 -20.57 9.33
CA PHE A 51 17.87 -20.48 10.71
C PHE A 51 18.99 -20.62 11.77
N LYS A 52 20.22 -20.99 11.36
CA LYS A 52 21.33 -21.34 12.26
C LYS A 52 22.59 -20.51 12.06
N GLU A 53 22.50 -19.42 11.34
CA GLU A 53 23.65 -18.56 11.09
C GLU A 53 23.62 -17.40 12.09
N ILE A 54 24.02 -17.72 13.34
CA ILE A 54 24.50 -16.75 14.32
C ILE A 54 25.40 -15.78 13.55
N ILE A 55 24.96 -14.53 13.39
CA ILE A 55 25.85 -13.51 12.84
C ILE A 55 26.87 -13.25 13.94
N THR A 56 28.04 -13.86 13.80
CA THR A 56 29.15 -13.61 14.70
C THR A 56 29.65 -12.19 14.44
N ILE A 57 29.20 -11.24 15.25
CA ILE A 57 29.73 -9.87 15.17
C ILE A 57 31.13 -9.93 15.75
N HIS A 58 32.14 -9.99 14.88
CA HIS A 58 33.55 -9.94 15.26
C HIS A 58 33.88 -8.56 15.81
N LYS A 59 33.68 -8.35 17.12
CA LYS A 59 34.14 -7.15 17.79
C LYS A 59 35.59 -7.35 18.23
N GLN A 60 36.49 -6.56 17.67
CA GLN A 60 37.86 -6.48 18.17
C GLN A 60 37.82 -5.87 19.57
N VAL A 61 38.24 -6.65 20.56
CA VAL A 61 38.41 -6.19 21.94
C VAL A 61 39.87 -6.34 22.35
N THR A 62 40.40 -5.32 23.01
CA THR A 62 41.77 -5.32 23.49
C THR A 62 41.78 -5.93 24.89
N GLU A 63 42.33 -7.14 25.02
CA GLU A 63 42.54 -7.80 26.31
C GLU A 63 44.00 -7.65 26.73
N SER A 64 44.23 -7.54 28.04
CA SER A 64 45.58 -7.44 28.60
C SER A 64 45.96 -8.73 29.31
N LYS A 65 47.11 -9.30 28.96
CA LYS A 65 47.71 -10.43 29.68
C LYS A 65 49.06 -9.99 30.21
N VAL A 66 49.28 -10.28 31.49
CA VAL A 66 50.56 -10.03 32.15
C VAL A 66 51.49 -11.16 31.75
N VAL A 67 52.47 -10.85 30.90
CA VAL A 67 53.51 -11.79 30.47
C VAL A 67 54.80 -11.40 31.16
N GLU A 68 55.45 -12.35 31.80
CA GLU A 68 56.70 -12.14 32.51
C GLU A 68 57.86 -12.53 31.60
N GLU A 69 58.64 -11.53 31.19
CA GLU A 69 59.77 -11.71 30.27
C GLU A 69 61.01 -11.12 30.95
N ASN A 70 62.06 -11.93 31.14
CA ASN A 70 63.29 -11.57 31.84
C ASN A 70 63.07 -11.02 33.27
N GLY A 71 62.11 -11.58 34.02
CA GLY A 71 61.83 -11.20 35.41
C GLY A 71 61.08 -9.86 35.59
N VAL A 72 60.66 -9.23 34.49
CA VAL A 72 59.85 -8.01 34.51
C VAL A 72 58.45 -8.33 33.99
N LYS A 73 57.44 -8.09 34.82
CA LYS A 73 56.03 -8.25 34.45
C LYS A 73 55.62 -7.13 33.50
N LYS A 74 55.31 -7.47 32.25
CA LYS A 74 54.81 -6.51 31.25
C LYS A 74 53.35 -6.80 30.93
N THR A 75 52.53 -5.76 30.95
CA THR A 75 51.14 -5.84 30.50
C THR A 75 51.13 -5.71 28.98
N VAL A 76 50.84 -6.80 28.27
CA VAL A 76 50.76 -6.80 26.81
C VAL A 76 49.29 -6.79 26.42
N TYR A 77 48.90 -5.80 25.62
CA TYR A 77 47.57 -5.67 25.04
C TYR A 77 47.52 -6.45 23.72
N TYR A 78 46.64 -7.44 23.61
CA TYR A 78 46.41 -8.16 22.36
C TYR A 78 44.96 -7.95 21.92
N THR A 79 44.78 -7.78 20.62
CA THR A 79 43.45 -7.68 20.01
C THR A 79 42.92 -9.09 19.83
N THR A 80 41.87 -9.44 20.57
CA THR A 80 41.15 -10.70 20.36
C THR A 80 39.77 -10.42 19.76
N THR A 81 39.27 -11.39 19.01
CA THR A 81 37.92 -11.35 18.45
C THR A 81 37.04 -12.15 19.40
N LYS A 82 36.13 -11.46 20.10
CA LYS A 82 35.17 -12.12 20.97
C LYS A 82 33.84 -12.26 20.23
N ASP A 83 33.37 -13.50 20.12
CA ASP A 83 32.09 -13.81 19.51
C ASP A 83 30.97 -13.37 20.46
N ILE A 84 30.24 -12.31 20.08
CA ILE A 84 29.05 -11.85 20.79
C ILE A 84 27.91 -12.83 20.46
N PRO A 85 27.11 -13.31 21.43
CA PRO A 85 26.04 -14.26 21.17
C PRO A 85 25.13 -13.73 20.05
N GLY A 86 24.98 -14.55 19.01
CA GLY A 86 24.33 -14.16 17.77
C GLY A 86 22.85 -13.89 17.97
N VAL A 87 22.42 -12.72 17.53
CA VAL A 87 21.01 -12.42 17.34
C VAL A 87 20.47 -13.29 16.21
N ASN A 88 19.26 -13.80 16.36
CA ASN A 88 18.60 -14.53 15.29
C ASN A 88 18.47 -13.58 14.09
N ARG A 89 18.88 -14.02 12.89
CA ARG A 89 18.75 -13.21 11.66
C ARG A 89 17.34 -12.70 11.45
N LEU A 90 16.37 -13.53 11.79
CA LEU A 90 14.95 -13.20 11.74
C LEU A 90 14.59 -12.06 12.70
N GLU A 91 15.18 -12.01 13.89
CA GLU A 91 14.98 -10.93 14.85
C GLU A 91 15.56 -9.60 14.35
N LEU A 92 16.58 -9.66 13.49
CA LEU A 92 17.14 -8.48 12.83
C LEU A 92 16.33 -8.03 11.60
N ILE A 93 15.79 -8.97 10.82
CA ILE A 93 15.15 -8.68 9.52
C ILE A 93 13.63 -8.47 9.64
N ILE A 94 12.94 -9.24 10.49
CA ILE A 94 11.47 -9.19 10.60
C ILE A 94 10.98 -7.80 11.05
N PRO A 95 11.54 -7.15 12.09
CA PRO A 95 11.03 -5.86 12.52
C PRO A 95 11.06 -4.76 11.43
N PRO A 96 12.18 -4.47 10.74
CA PRO A 96 12.19 -3.46 9.68
C PRO A 96 11.32 -3.85 8.49
N LEU A 97 11.19 -5.14 8.18
CA LEU A 97 10.31 -5.63 7.13
C LEU A 97 8.83 -5.37 7.47
N LEU A 98 8.38 -5.74 8.67
CA LEU A 98 7.01 -5.50 9.12
C LEU A 98 6.68 -4.00 9.16
N ILE A 99 7.62 -3.17 9.62
CA ILE A 99 7.45 -1.71 9.61
C ILE A 99 7.29 -1.22 8.17
N ASN A 100 8.11 -1.71 7.23
CA ASN A 100 8.01 -1.35 5.81
C ASN A 100 6.64 -1.73 5.24
N ASP A 101 6.19 -2.97 5.45
CA ASP A 101 4.90 -3.46 4.98
C ASP A 101 3.74 -2.62 5.52
N ILE A 102 3.75 -2.29 6.81
CA ILE A 102 2.72 -1.44 7.42
C ILE A 102 2.75 -0.03 6.81
N VAL A 103 3.93 0.56 6.62
CA VAL A 103 4.07 1.89 6.02
C VAL A 103 3.53 1.90 4.59
N ILE A 104 3.91 0.91 3.77
CA ILE A 104 3.40 0.77 2.39
C ILE A 104 1.88 0.57 2.41
N MET A 105 1.35 -0.29 3.28
CA MET A 105 -0.08 -0.54 3.41
C MET A 105 -0.85 0.75 3.69
N VAL A 106 -0.38 1.56 4.64
CA VAL A 106 -1.00 2.83 5.00
C VAL A 106 -0.97 3.81 3.83
N LEU A 107 0.18 3.97 3.18
CA LEU A 107 0.33 4.86 2.02
C LEU A 107 -0.61 4.45 0.88
N ILE A 108 -0.58 3.19 0.46
CA ILE A 108 -1.43 2.67 -0.62
C ILE A 108 -2.91 2.81 -0.25
N SER A 109 -3.29 2.55 1.00
CA SER A 109 -4.67 2.73 1.47
C SER A 109 -5.16 4.16 1.35
N ILE A 110 -4.34 5.15 1.75
CA ILE A 110 -4.67 6.57 1.62
C ILE A 110 -4.88 6.94 0.15
N PHE A 111 -3.94 6.56 -0.73
CA PHE A 111 -4.04 6.83 -2.16
C PHE A 111 -5.27 6.15 -2.80
N GLY A 112 -5.52 4.90 -2.47
CA GLY A 112 -6.65 4.14 -3.03
C GLY A 112 -8.00 4.67 -2.59
N ILE A 113 -8.16 5.08 -1.32
CA ILE A 113 -9.37 5.74 -0.84
C ILE A 113 -9.59 7.06 -1.60
N TYR A 114 -8.54 7.89 -1.72
CA TYR A 114 -8.61 9.15 -2.46
C TYR A 114 -9.04 8.93 -3.92
N TYR A 115 -8.41 7.97 -4.61
CA TYR A 115 -8.68 7.68 -6.01
C TYR A 115 -10.09 7.09 -6.21
N THR A 116 -10.50 6.15 -5.36
CA THR A 116 -11.83 5.53 -5.40
C THR A 116 -12.94 6.57 -5.23
N ASN A 117 -12.76 7.52 -4.31
CA ASN A 117 -13.72 8.60 -4.08
C ASN A 117 -13.90 9.51 -5.31
N ARG A 118 -12.83 9.74 -6.07
CA ARG A 118 -12.85 10.56 -7.30
C ARG A 118 -13.51 9.85 -8.49
N ILE A 119 -13.69 8.53 -8.41
CA ILE A 119 -14.34 7.72 -9.45
C ILE A 119 -15.80 7.46 -9.09
N ALA A 120 -16.06 6.88 -7.90
CA ALA A 120 -17.38 6.40 -7.53
C ALA A 120 -18.45 7.51 -7.51
N GLY A 121 -18.10 8.68 -6.97
CA GLY A 121 -19.03 9.80 -6.83
C GLY A 121 -19.50 10.40 -8.17
N PRO A 122 -18.59 10.73 -9.09
CA PRO A 122 -18.95 11.15 -10.43
C PRO A 122 -19.69 10.06 -11.23
N ALA A 123 -19.24 8.80 -11.18
CA ALA A 123 -19.89 7.71 -11.91
C ALA A 123 -21.36 7.51 -11.49
N TYR A 124 -21.65 7.51 -10.19
CA TYR A 124 -23.01 7.38 -9.69
C TYR A 124 -23.91 8.55 -10.08
N ARG A 125 -23.38 9.79 -10.09
CA ARG A 125 -24.15 10.95 -10.56
C ARG A 125 -24.51 10.84 -12.04
N MET A 126 -23.56 10.38 -12.87
CA MET A 126 -23.84 10.13 -14.28
C MET A 126 -24.95 9.10 -14.48
N GLU A 127 -24.90 8.00 -13.73
CA GLU A 127 -25.94 6.95 -13.77
C GLU A 127 -27.33 7.52 -13.45
N MET A 128 -27.44 8.31 -12.38
CA MET A 128 -28.70 8.97 -12.02
C MET A 128 -29.20 9.93 -13.09
N ASP A 129 -28.33 10.79 -13.62
CA ASP A 129 -28.71 11.78 -14.62
C ASP A 129 -29.15 11.10 -15.93
N ILE A 130 -28.45 10.04 -16.34
CA ILE A 130 -28.84 9.23 -17.51
C ILE A 130 -30.20 8.54 -17.27
N ALA A 131 -30.43 7.99 -16.07
CA ALA A 131 -31.71 7.36 -15.75
C ALA A 131 -32.89 8.35 -15.82
N ARG A 132 -32.68 9.62 -15.42
CA ARG A 132 -33.69 10.67 -15.56
C ARG A 132 -34.02 10.96 -17.03
N VAL A 133 -33.01 11.05 -17.90
CA VAL A 133 -33.22 11.19 -19.35
C VAL A 133 -34.00 10.00 -19.91
N LEU A 134 -33.65 8.78 -19.51
CA LEU A 134 -34.35 7.56 -19.93
C LEU A 134 -35.81 7.52 -19.48
N ASN A 135 -36.13 8.14 -18.34
CA ASN A 135 -37.50 8.30 -17.85
C ASN A 135 -38.29 9.41 -18.58
N GLY A 136 -37.70 10.07 -19.58
CA GLY A 136 -38.35 11.11 -20.38
C GLY A 136 -38.30 12.51 -19.74
N GLU A 137 -37.49 12.71 -18.70
CA GLU A 137 -37.26 14.05 -18.16
C GLU A 137 -36.45 14.89 -19.17
N LYS A 138 -36.99 16.05 -19.55
CA LYS A 138 -36.35 16.99 -20.48
C LYS A 138 -35.41 17.96 -19.77
N GLY A 139 -34.36 18.40 -20.46
CA GLY A 139 -33.42 19.40 -19.95
C GLY A 139 -32.45 18.88 -18.89
N VAL A 140 -32.31 17.56 -18.77
CA VAL A 140 -31.33 16.94 -17.86
C VAL A 140 -29.93 17.08 -18.47
N SER A 141 -28.95 17.46 -17.66
CA SER A 141 -27.55 17.51 -18.09
C SER A 141 -26.63 16.94 -17.01
N VAL A 142 -25.65 16.16 -17.45
CA VAL A 142 -24.64 15.52 -16.62
C VAL A 142 -23.54 16.55 -16.30
N ALA A 143 -23.49 17.02 -15.06
CA ALA A 143 -22.53 18.05 -14.63
C ALA A 143 -21.45 17.48 -13.69
N LEU A 144 -20.24 17.30 -14.21
CA LEU A 144 -19.06 16.89 -13.45
C LEU A 144 -18.03 18.02 -13.30
N ARG A 145 -17.12 17.91 -12.32
CA ARG A 145 -16.05 18.90 -12.14
C ARG A 145 -15.00 18.71 -13.23
N LYS A 146 -14.38 19.79 -13.71
CA LYS A 146 -13.34 19.74 -14.77
C LYS A 146 -12.18 18.78 -14.50
N HIS A 147 -11.86 18.56 -13.22
CA HIS A 147 -10.80 17.65 -12.81
C HIS A 147 -11.31 16.25 -12.45
N ASP A 148 -12.61 15.95 -12.56
CA ASP A 148 -13.08 14.57 -12.35
C ASP A 148 -12.68 13.70 -13.55
N HIS A 149 -12.32 12.43 -13.29
CA HIS A 149 -11.82 11.53 -14.34
C HIS A 149 -12.80 11.31 -15.49
N PHE A 150 -14.11 11.45 -15.23
CA PHE A 150 -15.17 11.25 -16.22
C PHE A 150 -15.66 12.54 -16.87
N TYR A 151 -14.98 13.68 -16.67
CA TYR A 151 -15.43 14.97 -17.20
C TYR A 151 -15.67 14.96 -18.72
N SER A 152 -14.72 14.43 -19.50
CA SER A 152 -14.84 14.33 -20.95
C SER A 152 -15.98 13.40 -21.38
N LEU A 153 -16.22 12.32 -20.63
CA LEU A 153 -17.33 11.40 -20.88
C LEU A 153 -18.67 12.09 -20.60
N ALA A 154 -18.79 12.85 -19.51
CA ALA A 154 -19.99 13.64 -19.23
C ALA A 154 -20.29 14.66 -20.33
N GLU A 155 -19.28 15.32 -20.90
CA GLU A 155 -19.49 16.20 -22.06
C GLU A 155 -20.03 15.44 -23.28
N GLN A 156 -19.51 14.24 -23.56
CA GLN A 156 -20.02 13.41 -24.66
C GLN A 156 -21.45 12.95 -24.41
N VAL A 157 -21.78 12.53 -23.19
CA VAL A 157 -23.14 12.17 -22.79
C VAL A 157 -24.08 13.35 -22.96
N ASN A 158 -23.69 14.56 -22.56
CA ASN A 158 -24.49 15.76 -22.77
C ASN A 158 -24.74 16.09 -24.25
N LYS A 159 -23.76 15.84 -25.12
CA LYS A 159 -23.95 15.97 -26.57
C LYS A 159 -24.97 14.95 -27.08
N LEU A 160 -24.89 13.70 -26.63
CA LEU A 160 -25.84 12.65 -26.98
C LEU A 160 -27.27 13.01 -26.53
N ILE A 161 -27.45 13.44 -25.28
CA ILE A 161 -28.76 13.84 -24.74
C ILE A 161 -29.38 14.94 -25.60
N LYS A 162 -28.60 15.97 -25.94
CA LYS A 162 -29.08 17.07 -26.80
C LYS A 162 -29.51 16.59 -28.20
N GLU A 163 -28.79 15.65 -28.80
CA GLU A 163 -29.20 15.10 -30.09
C GLU A 163 -30.48 14.25 -29.98
N LEU A 164 -30.64 13.49 -28.89
CA LEU A 164 -31.88 12.74 -28.62
C LEU A 164 -33.08 13.67 -28.43
N GLU A 165 -32.92 14.75 -27.66
CA GLU A 165 -33.99 15.76 -27.46
C GLU A 165 -34.41 16.39 -28.80
N LYS A 166 -33.44 16.78 -29.65
CA LYS A 166 -33.73 17.31 -30.99
C LYS A 166 -34.48 16.33 -31.90
N LEU A 167 -34.19 15.03 -31.79
CA LEU A 167 -34.88 14.00 -32.58
C LEU A 167 -36.33 13.83 -32.11
N GLN A 168 -36.57 13.86 -30.79
CA GLN A 168 -37.91 13.76 -30.22
C GLN A 168 -38.78 14.98 -30.53
N GLU A 169 -38.21 16.17 -30.70
CA GLU A 169 -38.96 17.38 -31.08
C GLU A 169 -39.39 17.40 -32.56
N LYS A 170 -38.81 16.54 -33.40
CA LYS A 170 -39.13 16.46 -34.85
C LYS A 170 -40.21 15.44 -35.19
N ILE A 171 -40.63 14.62 -34.23
CA ILE A 171 -41.68 13.60 -34.37
C ILE A 171 -42.98 14.16 -33.81
#